data_AF-A0A8J5NZG7-F1
#
_entry.id   AF-A0A8J5NZG7-F1
#
_cell.length_a   1.000
_cell.length_b   1.000
_cell.length_c   1.000
_cell.angle_alpha   90.00
_cell.angle_beta   90.00
_cell.angle_gamma   90.00
#
_symmetry.space_group_name_H-M   'P 1'
#
loop_
_entity.id
_entity.type
_entity.pdbx_description
1 polymer ?
#
loop_
_entity_poly.entity_id
_entity_poly.type
_entity_poly.pdbx_seq_one_letter_code
_entity_poly.pdbx_strand_id
1 'polypeptide(L)'
;MDLQQYKLERHEQVFTATLSEEEAKFKAKLTSMTPEERKKGYEDIMGWSLETPYSRELYNNPQDFRLIRRLRAIEMIRMVFGYHLTPRLKKEMESRLQTRLRGSNMRDVRLICVDTDKAKSLSQKLEGDLRDVIQNRLKLDNLSDLIRTYQFAVEASVPKVERFCFGDTEAISVEDMKRRFVEWQQGRDVIGVAYSTRGDIAVLKDFNILLYQKFWIDLAQAQYIPLQNATSPSLAVVMNRLRIRYAGKLHIPGNDAHFAMRTLLGLAVMDFYREWSYWGNGLSDIPPWYDLATKVVRAKIPRPERHDFTT
;
A
#
# COMPACT_ATOMS: atom_id res chain seq x y z
N MET A 1 -14.41 -19.32 -26.74
CA MET A 1 -14.51 -18.81 -25.36
C MET A 1 -14.28 -17.31 -25.43
N ASP A 2 -15.28 -16.53 -25.03
CA ASP A 2 -15.24 -15.06 -25.03
C ASP A 2 -14.07 -14.57 -24.16
N LEU A 3 -13.37 -13.52 -24.60
CA LEU A 3 -12.29 -12.90 -23.85
C LEU A 3 -12.80 -12.38 -22.49
N GLN A 4 -14.07 -11.97 -22.40
CA GLN A 4 -14.68 -11.64 -21.10
C GLN A 4 -14.83 -12.87 -20.21
N GLN A 5 -15.28 -14.00 -20.78
CA GLN A 5 -15.47 -15.25 -20.05
C GLN A 5 -14.14 -15.85 -19.58
N TYR A 6 -13.09 -15.80 -20.42
CA TYR A 6 -11.73 -16.21 -20.05
C TYR A 6 -11.11 -15.30 -18.97
N LYS A 7 -11.35 -13.98 -19.03
CA LYS A 7 -10.89 -13.03 -17.99
C LYS A 7 -11.65 -13.24 -16.66
N LEU A 8 -12.93 -13.59 -16.72
CA LEU A 8 -13.73 -13.98 -15.56
C LEU A 8 -13.25 -15.30 -14.94
N GLU A 9 -13.00 -16.33 -15.76
CA GLU A 9 -12.55 -17.66 -15.31
C GLU A 9 -11.13 -17.62 -14.73
N ARG A 10 -10.22 -16.80 -15.29
CA ARG A 10 -8.89 -16.59 -14.72
C ARG A 10 -8.96 -15.85 -13.36
N HIS A 11 -9.93 -14.95 -13.22
CA HIS A 11 -10.28 -14.30 -11.97
C HIS A 11 -10.89 -15.31 -10.97
N GLU A 12 -11.73 -16.26 -11.42
CA GLU A 12 -12.24 -17.37 -10.60
C GLU A 12 -11.10 -18.17 -9.99
N GLN A 13 -10.07 -18.54 -10.75
CA GLN A 13 -8.94 -19.35 -10.26
C GLN A 13 -8.04 -18.63 -9.23
N VAL A 14 -7.93 -17.30 -9.31
CA VAL A 14 -7.14 -16.50 -8.34
C VAL A 14 -7.94 -16.19 -7.08
N PHE A 15 -9.27 -16.10 -7.17
CA PHE A 15 -10.18 -15.88 -6.03
C PHE A 15 -10.66 -17.17 -5.33
N THR A 16 -10.74 -18.30 -6.02
CA THR A 16 -11.28 -19.58 -5.49
C THR A 16 -10.43 -20.22 -4.39
N ALA A 17 -9.22 -19.74 -4.14
CA ALA A 17 -8.35 -20.35 -3.13
C ALA A 17 -8.77 -20.08 -1.68
N THR A 18 -9.77 -19.23 -1.36
CA THR A 18 -10.02 -18.96 0.08
C THR A 18 -11.38 -18.55 0.63
N LEU A 19 -12.49 -18.39 -0.10
CA LEU A 19 -13.79 -18.03 0.51
C LEU A 19 -14.96 -18.57 -0.33
N SER A 20 -15.39 -19.82 -0.11
CA SER A 20 -16.25 -20.51 -1.09
C SER A 20 -17.76 -20.51 -0.80
N GLU A 21 -18.24 -20.27 0.41
CA GLU A 21 -19.68 -20.51 0.68
C GLU A 21 -20.54 -19.25 0.77
N GLU A 22 -20.16 -18.27 1.58
CA GLU A 22 -20.94 -17.03 1.74
C GLU A 22 -20.85 -16.14 0.50
N GLU A 23 -19.68 -16.09 -0.15
CA GLU A 23 -19.48 -15.33 -1.38
C GLU A 23 -20.12 -16.00 -2.60
N ALA A 24 -20.21 -17.34 -2.64
CA ALA A 24 -20.96 -18.03 -3.70
C ALA A 24 -22.47 -17.79 -3.57
N LYS A 25 -22.99 -17.81 -2.33
CA LYS A 25 -24.39 -17.44 -2.03
C LYS A 25 -24.66 -15.97 -2.38
N PHE A 26 -23.72 -15.06 -2.11
CA PHE A 26 -23.84 -13.65 -2.48
C PHE A 26 -23.73 -13.42 -4.00
N LYS A 27 -22.85 -14.13 -4.71
CA LYS A 27 -22.72 -14.05 -6.17
C LYS A 27 -23.97 -14.59 -6.90
N ALA A 28 -24.52 -15.71 -6.44
CA ALA A 28 -25.78 -16.24 -6.96
C ALA A 28 -26.95 -15.28 -6.72
N LYS A 29 -26.87 -14.47 -5.66
CA LYS A 29 -27.84 -13.41 -5.34
C LYS A 29 -27.63 -12.15 -6.21
N LEU A 30 -26.37 -11.74 -6.45
CA LEU A 30 -26.01 -10.56 -7.25
C LEU A 30 -26.50 -10.62 -8.70
N THR A 31 -26.51 -11.80 -9.32
CA THR A 31 -27.03 -12.00 -10.69
C THR A 31 -28.54 -11.83 -10.79
N SER A 32 -29.27 -12.01 -9.68
CA SER A 32 -30.73 -11.79 -9.59
C SER A 32 -31.12 -10.40 -9.07
N MET A 33 -30.16 -9.59 -8.64
CA MET A 33 -30.40 -8.30 -7.98
C MET A 33 -30.53 -7.15 -8.97
N THR A 34 -31.43 -6.21 -8.66
CA THR A 34 -31.49 -4.91 -9.35
C THR A 34 -30.23 -4.09 -9.06
N PRO A 35 -29.90 -3.09 -9.89
CA PRO A 35 -28.76 -2.20 -9.63
C PRO A 35 -28.72 -1.60 -8.22
N GLU A 36 -29.89 -1.23 -7.67
CA GLU A 36 -30.06 -0.66 -6.33
C GLU A 36 -29.81 -1.70 -5.23
N GLU A 37 -30.22 -2.94 -5.44
CA GLU A 37 -29.99 -4.05 -4.51
C GLU A 37 -28.52 -4.50 -4.51
N ARG A 38 -27.87 -4.49 -5.68
CA ARG A 38 -26.41 -4.73 -5.78
C ARG A 38 -25.65 -3.63 -5.05
N LYS A 39 -26.05 -2.38 -5.25
CA LYS A 39 -25.49 -1.22 -4.55
C LYS A 39 -25.62 -1.37 -3.04
N LYS A 40 -26.81 -1.72 -2.53
CA LYS A 40 -27.03 -2.01 -1.11
C LYS A 40 -26.23 -3.24 -0.62
N GLY A 41 -26.14 -4.29 -1.41
CA GLY A 41 -25.32 -5.47 -1.08
C GLY A 41 -23.82 -5.15 -1.01
N TYR A 42 -23.32 -4.26 -1.88
CA TYR A 42 -21.95 -3.74 -1.80
C TYR A 42 -21.77 -2.81 -0.60
N GLU A 43 -22.77 -1.99 -0.26
CA GLU A 43 -22.80 -1.18 0.97
C GLU A 43 -22.72 -2.06 2.21
N ASP A 44 -23.47 -3.16 2.27
CA ASP A 44 -23.53 -4.06 3.42
C ASP A 44 -22.23 -4.86 3.59
N ILE A 45 -21.56 -5.23 2.50
CA ILE A 45 -20.30 -6.00 2.53
C ILE A 45 -19.07 -5.11 2.70
N MET A 46 -19.06 -3.95 2.04
CA MET A 46 -17.89 -3.07 1.96
C MET A 46 -18.02 -1.84 2.88
N GLY A 47 -19.20 -1.59 3.45
CA GLY A 47 -19.50 -0.48 4.35
C GLY A 47 -19.78 0.87 3.67
N TRP A 48 -20.03 0.94 2.35
CA TRP A 48 -20.24 2.21 1.62
C TRP A 48 -20.90 2.12 0.22
N SER A 49 -21.41 3.25 -0.27
CA SER A 49 -22.22 3.39 -1.50
C SER A 49 -21.43 3.78 -2.74
N LEU A 50 -21.76 3.17 -3.89
CA LEU A 50 -21.28 3.58 -5.24
C LEU A 50 -21.73 5.00 -5.65
N GLU A 51 -22.77 5.56 -5.02
CA GLU A 51 -23.35 6.87 -5.37
C GLU A 51 -22.76 8.05 -4.61
N THR A 52 -21.97 7.84 -3.55
CA THR A 52 -21.15 8.95 -3.02
C THR A 52 -20.11 9.20 -4.09
N PRO A 53 -20.14 10.34 -4.79
CA PRO A 53 -19.45 10.38 -6.04
C PRO A 53 -17.97 10.28 -5.71
N TYR A 54 -17.34 9.25 -6.27
CA TYR A 54 -15.92 9.22 -6.56
C TYR A 54 -15.70 10.37 -7.56
N SER A 55 -15.91 11.61 -7.11
CA SER A 55 -16.34 12.67 -8.01
C SER A 55 -15.09 13.21 -8.67
N ARG A 56 -14.83 12.70 -9.86
CA ARG A 56 -13.93 13.31 -10.84
C ARG A 56 -14.09 14.82 -10.96
N GLU A 57 -15.27 15.35 -10.64
CA GLU A 57 -15.57 16.78 -10.57
C GLU A 57 -14.69 17.53 -9.56
N LEU A 58 -14.24 16.88 -8.47
CA LEU A 58 -13.25 17.43 -7.54
C LEU A 58 -11.84 17.53 -8.14
N TYR A 59 -11.55 16.86 -9.26
CA TYR A 59 -10.22 16.74 -9.86
C TYR A 59 -9.97 17.79 -10.95
N ASN A 60 -11.03 18.35 -11.53
CA ASN A 60 -10.92 19.21 -12.70
C ASN A 60 -10.46 20.64 -12.35
N ASN A 61 -10.74 21.12 -11.13
CA ASN A 61 -10.21 22.40 -10.63
C ASN A 61 -10.38 22.56 -9.10
N PRO A 62 -9.71 21.73 -8.27
CA PRO A 62 -9.83 21.85 -6.82
C PRO A 62 -9.29 23.20 -6.34
N GLN A 63 -10.16 24.05 -5.77
CA GLN A 63 -9.75 25.32 -5.14
C GLN A 63 -9.34 25.12 -3.67
N ASP A 64 -9.78 24.03 -3.03
CA ASP A 64 -9.41 23.70 -1.65
C ASP A 64 -8.04 23.02 -1.58
N PHE A 65 -7.10 23.67 -0.88
CA PHE A 65 -5.75 23.14 -0.67
C PHE A 65 -5.73 21.74 -0.03
N ARG A 66 -6.71 21.41 0.83
CA ARG A 66 -6.82 20.09 1.47
C ARG A 66 -7.14 19.02 0.44
N LEU A 67 -8.05 19.34 -0.47
CA LEU A 67 -8.42 18.47 -1.58
C LEU A 67 -7.25 18.30 -2.55
N ILE A 68 -6.54 19.38 -2.88
CA ILE A 68 -5.31 19.33 -3.70
C ILE A 68 -4.30 18.35 -3.09
N ARG A 69 -4.06 18.41 -1.76
CA ARG A 69 -3.12 17.51 -1.09
C ARG A 69 -3.56 16.03 -1.16
N ARG A 70 -4.84 15.75 -0.95
CA ARG A 70 -5.41 14.39 -1.03
C ARG A 70 -5.31 13.83 -2.44
N LEU A 71 -5.70 14.62 -3.44
CA LEU A 71 -5.58 14.29 -4.85
C LEU A 71 -4.12 14.00 -5.23
N ARG A 72 -3.22 14.86 -4.78
CA ARG A 72 -1.80 14.69 -5.08
C ARG A 72 -1.22 13.41 -4.52
N ALA A 73 -1.64 13.02 -3.32
CA ALA A 73 -1.17 11.79 -2.69
C ALA A 73 -1.63 10.53 -3.45
N ILE A 74 -2.87 10.48 -3.96
CA ILE A 74 -3.32 9.35 -4.77
C ILE A 74 -2.72 9.36 -6.19
N GLU A 75 -2.51 10.55 -6.78
CA GLU A 75 -1.77 10.69 -8.05
C GLU A 75 -0.35 10.13 -7.96
N MET A 76 0.33 10.32 -6.84
CA MET A 76 1.66 9.75 -6.62
C MET A 76 1.64 8.21 -6.58
N ILE A 77 0.60 7.60 -6.00
CA ILE A 77 0.40 6.14 -6.05
C ILE A 77 0.20 5.71 -7.52
N ARG A 78 -0.68 6.38 -8.25
CA ARG A 78 -0.93 6.13 -9.68
C ARG A 78 0.34 6.24 -10.53
N MET A 79 1.19 7.24 -10.27
CA MET A 79 2.49 7.41 -10.92
C MET A 79 3.42 6.22 -10.70
N VAL A 80 3.49 5.71 -9.47
CA VAL A 80 4.36 4.57 -9.12
C VAL A 80 3.85 3.30 -9.78
N PHE A 81 2.56 3.00 -9.67
CA PHE A 81 1.97 1.75 -10.16
C PHE A 81 1.58 1.77 -11.64
N GLY A 82 1.63 2.95 -12.28
CA GLY A 82 1.48 3.10 -13.71
C GLY A 82 0.05 2.92 -14.23
N TYR A 83 -0.94 3.41 -13.49
CA TYR A 83 -2.35 3.32 -13.90
C TYR A 83 -3.04 4.69 -13.83
N HIS A 84 -4.06 4.87 -14.67
CA HIS A 84 -4.92 6.07 -14.74
C HIS A 84 -4.16 7.41 -14.62
N LEU A 85 -3.22 7.63 -15.53
CA LEU A 85 -2.37 8.82 -15.56
C LEU A 85 -2.99 9.90 -16.45
N THR A 86 -3.34 11.05 -15.88
CA THR A 86 -3.73 12.24 -16.67
C THR A 86 -2.54 12.69 -17.55
N PRO A 87 -2.75 13.42 -18.66
CA PRO A 87 -1.63 13.90 -19.49
C PRO A 87 -0.59 14.70 -18.71
N ARG A 88 -1.05 15.54 -17.76
CA ARG A 88 -0.18 16.27 -16.83
C ARG A 88 0.64 15.31 -15.97
N LEU A 89 -0.02 14.33 -15.34
CA LEU A 89 0.64 13.36 -14.48
C LEU A 89 1.63 12.48 -15.26
N LYS A 90 1.30 12.12 -16.51
CA LYS A 90 2.18 11.38 -17.40
C LYS A 90 3.46 12.16 -17.71
N LYS A 91 3.35 13.45 -18.07
CA LYS A 91 4.50 14.33 -18.32
C LYS A 91 5.38 14.46 -17.08
N GLU A 92 4.77 14.64 -15.92
CA GLU A 92 5.49 14.72 -14.65
C GLU A 92 6.13 13.39 -14.24
N MET A 93 5.46 12.28 -14.52
CA MET A 93 5.98 10.94 -14.29
C MET A 93 7.20 10.67 -15.18
N GLU A 94 7.14 11.06 -16.46
CA GLU A 94 8.26 10.93 -17.40
C GLU A 94 9.45 11.82 -17.03
N SER A 95 9.23 12.99 -16.43
CA SER A 95 10.33 13.85 -15.98
C SER A 95 10.95 13.40 -14.65
N ARG A 96 10.18 12.83 -13.73
CA ARG A 96 10.63 12.49 -12.37
C ARG A 96 11.09 11.05 -12.18
N LEU A 97 10.44 10.09 -12.85
CA LEU A 97 10.64 8.65 -12.68
C LEU A 97 10.83 8.02 -14.06
N GLN A 98 12.07 7.98 -14.55
CA GLN A 98 12.31 7.65 -15.96
C GLN A 98 12.20 6.14 -16.23
N THR A 99 12.64 5.32 -15.27
CA THR A 99 12.68 3.86 -15.41
C THR A 99 11.31 3.21 -15.20
N ARG A 100 11.05 2.13 -15.94
CA ARG A 100 9.85 1.29 -15.82
C ARG A 100 10.25 -0.16 -15.65
N LEU A 101 9.38 -0.92 -15.00
CA LEU A 101 9.50 -2.36 -15.03
C LEU A 101 9.24 -2.85 -16.46
N ARG A 102 10.13 -3.71 -16.99
CA ARG A 102 9.99 -4.31 -18.32
C ARG A 102 8.62 -4.98 -18.46
N GLY A 103 7.89 -4.63 -19.52
CA GLY A 103 6.56 -5.18 -19.79
C GLY A 103 5.45 -4.66 -18.88
N SER A 104 5.68 -3.55 -18.15
CA SER A 104 4.69 -2.95 -17.25
C SER A 104 4.75 -1.42 -17.31
N ASN A 105 3.64 -0.77 -16.98
CA ASN A 105 3.59 0.68 -16.77
C ASN A 105 4.08 1.10 -15.37
N MET A 106 4.24 0.14 -14.46
CA MET A 106 4.78 0.38 -13.12
C MET A 106 6.24 0.86 -13.20
N ARG A 107 6.58 1.81 -12.32
CA ARG A 107 7.93 2.37 -12.23
C ARG A 107 8.88 1.44 -11.50
N ASP A 108 10.12 1.39 -12.00
CA ASP A 108 11.19 0.67 -11.31
C ASP A 108 11.78 1.57 -10.22
N VAL A 109 11.07 1.63 -9.10
CA VAL A 109 11.39 2.47 -7.94
C VAL A 109 11.58 1.61 -6.70
N ARG A 110 12.30 2.15 -5.73
CA ARG A 110 12.39 1.59 -4.38
C ARG A 110 11.48 2.37 -3.43
N LEU A 111 10.54 1.66 -2.82
CA LEU A 111 9.64 2.21 -1.80
C LEU A 111 10.27 2.03 -0.43
N ILE A 112 10.55 3.13 0.27
CA ILE A 112 11.09 3.12 1.64
C ILE A 112 10.03 3.70 2.58
N CYS A 113 9.58 2.89 3.53
CA CYS A 113 8.69 3.34 4.60
C CYS A 113 9.52 3.53 5.87
N VAL A 114 9.31 4.67 6.53
CA VAL A 114 9.93 4.99 7.81
C VAL A 114 8.80 5.30 8.79
N ASP A 115 8.89 4.72 9.98
CA ASP A 115 8.05 5.06 11.12
C ASP A 115 8.95 5.17 12.36
N THR A 116 8.74 6.23 13.11
CA THR A 116 9.59 6.63 14.23
C THR A 116 8.77 6.82 15.50
N ASP A 117 9.26 6.30 16.63
CA ASP A 117 8.69 6.63 17.94
C ASP A 117 9.62 7.59 18.70
N LYS A 118 9.03 8.47 19.53
CA LYS A 118 9.70 9.57 20.24
C LYS A 118 10.80 9.11 21.21
N ALA A 119 10.95 7.81 21.44
CA ALA A 119 11.82 7.23 22.46
C ALA A 119 13.17 6.67 21.95
N LYS A 120 13.69 7.13 20.79
CA LYS A 120 15.00 6.71 20.21
C LYS A 120 15.00 5.37 19.45
N SER A 121 13.84 4.91 18.99
CA SER A 121 13.74 3.78 18.07
C SER A 121 13.37 4.26 16.66
N LEU A 122 14.16 3.84 15.68
CA LEU A 122 13.95 4.07 14.26
C LEU A 122 13.61 2.72 13.63
N SER A 123 12.38 2.53 13.17
CA SER A 123 12.13 1.42 12.26
C SER A 123 12.31 1.88 10.83
N GLN A 124 12.89 1.00 10.04
CA GLN A 124 13.03 1.23 8.63
C GLN A 124 12.78 -0.03 7.85
N LYS A 125 12.04 0.12 6.76
CA LYS A 125 11.84 -0.93 5.79
C LYS A 125 12.79 -0.78 4.60
N LEU A 126 13.40 -1.91 4.19
CA LEU A 126 13.83 -2.13 2.82
C LEU A 126 12.96 -3.17 2.11
N GLU A 127 12.91 -3.12 0.79
CA GLU A 127 12.56 -4.23 -0.10
C GLU A 127 11.20 -4.92 0.13
N GLY A 128 10.20 -4.38 -0.56
CA GLY A 128 9.45 -5.27 -1.42
C GLY A 128 9.92 -5.13 -2.83
N ASP A 129 10.78 -6.05 -3.26
CA ASP A 129 11.25 -6.00 -4.63
C ASP A 129 10.16 -6.57 -5.55
N LEU A 130 9.11 -5.77 -5.75
CA LEU A 130 8.06 -6.03 -6.73
C LEU A 130 8.70 -6.33 -8.10
N ARG A 131 9.85 -5.72 -8.43
CA ARG A 131 10.63 -6.07 -9.62
C ARG A 131 11.09 -7.53 -9.57
N ASP A 132 11.66 -8.00 -8.47
CA ASP A 132 12.17 -9.38 -8.39
C ASP A 132 11.06 -10.42 -8.50
N VAL A 133 9.90 -10.16 -7.92
CA VAL A 133 8.77 -11.09 -8.04
C VAL A 133 8.10 -10.97 -9.42
N ILE A 134 7.92 -9.76 -9.96
CA ILE A 134 7.25 -9.53 -11.25
C ILE A 134 8.14 -9.89 -12.46
N GLN A 135 9.42 -9.49 -12.43
CA GLN A 135 10.37 -9.70 -13.53
C GLN A 135 11.21 -10.96 -13.34
N ASN A 136 11.80 -11.13 -12.15
CA ASN A 136 12.74 -12.22 -11.89
C ASN A 136 12.05 -13.51 -11.41
N ARG A 137 10.72 -13.48 -11.26
CA ARG A 137 9.87 -14.61 -10.82
C ARG A 137 10.37 -15.24 -9.52
N LEU A 138 10.93 -14.42 -8.63
CA LEU A 138 11.41 -14.87 -7.33
C LEU A 138 10.25 -15.52 -6.57
N LYS A 139 10.45 -16.77 -6.13
CA LYS A 139 9.52 -17.44 -5.22
C LYS A 139 9.76 -16.93 -3.82
N LEU A 140 8.70 -16.48 -3.17
CA LEU A 140 8.71 -16.12 -1.75
C LEU A 140 8.08 -17.25 -0.96
N ASP A 141 8.74 -17.69 0.11
CA ASP A 141 8.20 -18.69 1.03
C ASP A 141 6.99 -18.13 1.79
N ASN A 142 7.06 -16.85 2.18
CA ASN A 142 5.92 -16.09 2.68
C ASN A 142 5.74 -14.79 1.88
N LEU A 143 4.53 -14.55 1.37
CA LEU A 143 4.20 -13.31 0.64
C LEU A 143 4.39 -12.04 1.48
N SER A 144 4.33 -12.15 2.80
CA SER A 144 4.66 -11.08 3.73
C SER A 144 6.12 -10.64 3.63
N ASP A 145 7.02 -11.51 3.16
CA ASP A 145 8.45 -11.22 3.02
C ASP A 145 8.75 -10.38 1.76
N LEU A 146 7.73 -10.16 0.90
CA LEU A 146 7.74 -9.04 -0.04
C LEU A 146 7.72 -7.70 0.71
N ILE A 147 7.57 -7.66 2.03
CA ILE A 147 7.76 -6.44 2.78
C ILE A 147 8.81 -6.75 3.82
N ARG A 148 10.11 -6.64 3.46
CA ARG A 148 11.16 -6.73 4.48
C ARG A 148 11.05 -5.52 5.40
N THR A 149 11.23 -5.76 6.68
CA THR A 149 11.09 -4.70 7.67
C THR A 149 12.21 -4.87 8.68
N TYR A 150 12.84 -3.77 9.04
CA TYR A 150 13.86 -3.71 10.07
C TYR A 150 13.37 -2.77 11.17
N GLN A 151 13.73 -3.09 12.41
CA GLN A 151 13.52 -2.22 13.55
C GLN A 151 14.86 -1.99 14.23
N PHE A 152 15.20 -0.73 14.42
CA PHE A 152 16.44 -0.34 15.07
C PHE A 152 16.21 0.38 16.40
N ALA A 153 16.97 -0.03 17.40
CA ALA A 153 17.19 0.73 18.61
C ALA A 153 18.51 1.48 18.47
N VAL A 154 18.48 2.81 18.54
CA VAL A 154 19.67 3.66 18.42
C VAL A 154 20.36 3.76 19.78
N GLU A 155 20.81 2.62 20.29
CA GLU A 155 21.37 2.46 21.63
C GLU A 155 22.51 1.44 21.61
N ALA A 156 23.33 1.41 22.68
CA ALA A 156 24.43 0.46 22.82
C ALA A 156 23.96 -1.00 22.96
N SER A 157 22.69 -1.23 23.30
CA SER A 157 22.08 -2.56 23.45
C SER A 157 20.59 -2.52 23.13
N VAL A 158 20.03 -3.62 22.61
CA VAL A 158 18.59 -3.76 22.33
C VAL A 158 17.81 -3.80 23.64
N PRO A 159 16.76 -2.98 23.84
CA PRO A 159 15.84 -3.13 24.97
C PRO A 159 15.25 -4.55 25.01
N LYS A 160 15.19 -5.18 26.18
CA LYS A 160 14.87 -6.61 26.37
C LYS A 160 13.56 -7.10 25.72
N VAL A 161 12.65 -6.22 25.29
CA VAL A 161 11.30 -6.59 24.86
C VAL A 161 10.80 -5.70 23.72
N GLU A 162 11.45 -5.73 22.56
CA GLU A 162 10.82 -5.19 21.34
C GLU A 162 10.93 -6.19 20.19
N ARG A 163 10.21 -7.30 20.30
CA ARG A 163 9.97 -8.19 19.15
C ARG A 163 8.73 -7.70 18.42
N PHE A 164 8.90 -7.39 17.14
CA PHE A 164 7.80 -6.99 16.27
C PHE A 164 7.41 -8.16 15.34
N CYS A 165 6.25 -8.08 14.69
CA CYS A 165 5.62 -9.23 14.01
C CYS A 165 6.37 -9.72 12.77
N PHE A 166 7.35 -8.95 12.30
CA PHE A 166 8.04 -9.19 11.03
C PHE A 166 9.55 -9.33 11.19
N GLY A 167 10.06 -9.45 12.42
CA GLY A 167 11.49 -9.58 12.67
C GLY A 167 11.87 -9.47 14.14
N ASP A 168 13.13 -9.12 14.36
CA ASP A 168 13.72 -8.85 15.65
C ASP A 168 14.34 -7.45 15.62
N THR A 169 14.30 -6.73 16.75
CA THR A 169 14.92 -5.40 16.83
C THR A 169 16.43 -5.54 16.92
N GLU A 170 17.15 -4.75 16.12
CA GLU A 170 18.61 -4.69 16.08
C GLU A 170 19.10 -3.41 16.79
N ALA A 171 20.16 -3.53 17.58
CA ALA A 171 20.87 -2.35 18.07
C ALA A 171 21.75 -1.83 16.93
N ILE A 172 21.78 -0.52 16.74
CA ILE A 172 22.59 0.10 15.68
C ILE A 172 23.17 1.43 16.15
N SER A 173 24.40 1.71 15.70
CA SER A 173 24.97 3.06 15.81
C SER A 173 24.28 4.02 14.83
N VAL A 174 24.33 5.32 15.10
CA VAL A 174 23.81 6.34 14.17
C VAL A 174 24.56 6.29 12.84
N GLU A 175 25.87 6.06 12.89
CA GLU A 175 26.76 6.00 11.73
C GLU A 175 26.43 4.80 10.82
N ASP A 176 26.20 3.62 11.40
CA ASP A 176 25.83 2.44 10.62
C ASP A 176 24.41 2.55 10.08
N MET A 177 23.51 3.19 10.82
CA MET A 177 22.17 3.48 10.32
C MET A 177 22.22 4.40 9.10
N LYS A 178 23.00 5.48 9.15
CA LYS A 178 23.25 6.36 8.00
C LYS A 178 23.81 5.58 6.81
N ARG A 179 24.79 4.70 7.06
CA ARG A 179 25.38 3.83 6.03
C ARG A 179 24.33 2.95 5.36
N ARG A 180 23.48 2.30 6.15
CA ARG A 180 22.37 1.49 5.63
C ARG A 180 21.42 2.34 4.79
N PHE A 181 21.03 3.53 5.23
CA PHE A 181 20.22 4.45 4.40
C PHE A 181 20.89 4.77 3.06
N VAL A 182 22.20 4.99 3.01
CA VAL A 182 22.90 5.23 1.74
C VAL A 182 22.82 4.00 0.84
N GLU A 183 23.16 2.82 1.35
CA GLU A 183 23.12 1.55 0.61
C GLU A 183 21.72 1.26 0.05
N TRP A 184 20.71 1.49 0.89
CA TRP A 184 19.30 1.27 0.57
C TRP A 184 18.77 2.15 -0.56
N GLN A 185 19.43 3.24 -0.87
CA GLN A 185 19.02 4.15 -1.94
C GLN A 185 19.75 3.88 -3.26
N GLN A 186 20.74 2.98 -3.27
CA GLN A 186 21.56 2.72 -4.44
C GLN A 186 20.78 2.03 -5.57
N GLY A 187 21.03 2.49 -6.79
CA GLY A 187 20.65 1.81 -8.03
C GLY A 187 19.21 2.01 -8.51
N ARG A 188 18.34 2.72 -7.76
CA ARG A 188 16.95 2.99 -8.16
C ARG A 188 16.46 4.34 -7.63
N ASP A 189 15.48 4.92 -8.32
CA ASP A 189 14.75 6.07 -7.79
C ASP A 189 14.00 5.69 -6.50
N VAL A 190 14.11 6.52 -5.47
CA VAL A 190 13.53 6.25 -4.14
C VAL A 190 12.25 7.06 -3.96
N ILE A 191 11.20 6.40 -3.46
CA ILE A 191 9.97 7.04 -3.01
C ILE A 191 9.82 6.81 -1.51
N GLY A 192 9.65 7.90 -0.76
CA GLY A 192 9.35 7.84 0.66
C GLY A 192 7.86 7.54 0.87
N VAL A 193 7.54 6.69 1.84
CA VAL A 193 6.18 6.34 2.23
C VAL A 193 6.06 6.54 3.73
N ALA A 194 5.00 7.19 4.18
CA ALA A 194 4.69 7.30 5.61
C ALA A 194 3.18 7.38 5.80
N TYR A 195 2.69 6.93 6.96
CA TYR A 195 1.29 7.18 7.30
C TYR A 195 1.05 8.68 7.55
N SER A 196 1.96 9.34 8.27
CA SER A 196 1.95 10.80 8.46
C SER A 196 3.38 11.35 8.43
N THR A 197 3.75 11.94 7.30
CA THR A 197 5.12 12.35 6.97
C THR A 197 5.81 13.30 7.96
N ARG A 198 5.06 14.10 8.72
CA ARG A 198 5.63 15.21 9.51
C ARG A 198 6.52 14.77 10.67
N GLY A 199 6.13 13.71 11.38
CA GLY A 199 6.87 13.22 12.55
C GLY A 199 8.19 12.57 12.14
N ASP A 200 8.11 11.65 11.19
CA ASP A 200 9.25 10.84 10.76
C ASP A 200 10.34 11.68 10.09
N ILE A 201 9.95 12.67 9.29
CA ILE A 201 10.92 13.58 8.64
C ILE A 201 11.68 14.41 9.67
N ALA A 202 11.04 14.80 10.79
CA ALA A 202 11.73 15.55 11.84
C ALA A 202 12.81 14.68 12.50
N VAL A 203 12.47 13.43 12.85
CA VAL A 203 13.41 12.49 13.45
C VAL A 203 14.57 12.17 12.50
N LEU A 204 14.31 11.92 11.21
CA LEU A 204 15.38 11.70 10.23
C LEU A 204 16.34 12.89 10.13
N LYS A 205 15.83 14.12 10.21
CA LYS A 205 16.67 15.33 10.24
C LYS A 205 17.51 15.42 11.50
N ASP A 206 16.94 15.12 12.66
CA ASP A 206 17.64 15.16 13.94
C ASP A 206 18.82 14.18 13.97
N PHE A 207 18.65 12.99 13.37
CA PHE A 207 19.75 12.03 13.21
C PHE A 207 20.68 12.32 12.03
N ASN A 208 20.46 13.41 11.29
CA ASN A 208 21.18 13.76 10.05
C ASN A 208 21.20 12.58 9.05
N ILE A 209 20.05 11.94 8.90
CA ILE A 209 19.82 10.87 7.94
C ILE A 209 19.18 11.48 6.69
N LEU A 210 19.86 11.31 5.55
CA LEU A 210 19.38 11.81 4.27
C LEU A 210 18.69 10.69 3.49
N LEU A 211 17.38 10.83 3.32
CA LEU A 211 16.63 10.12 2.30
C LEU A 211 16.52 11.05 1.07
N TYR A 212 17.10 10.62 -0.05
CA TYR A 212 17.09 11.21 -1.38
C TYR A 212 15.84 10.77 -2.17
N GLN A 213 14.67 10.81 -1.54
CA GLN A 213 13.42 10.49 -2.23
C GLN A 213 13.05 11.53 -3.29
N LYS A 214 12.44 11.08 -4.39
CA LYS A 214 11.84 11.97 -5.41
C LYS A 214 10.59 12.69 -4.90
N PHE A 215 9.83 12.01 -4.03
CA PHE A 215 8.68 12.55 -3.31
C PHE A 215 8.27 11.62 -2.17
N TRP A 216 7.40 12.12 -1.29
CA TRP A 216 6.75 11.36 -0.22
C TRP A 216 5.30 11.05 -0.59
N ILE A 217 4.88 9.81 -0.39
CA ILE A 217 3.48 9.40 -0.39
C ILE A 217 2.98 9.44 1.07
N ASP A 218 2.10 10.39 1.36
CA ASP A 218 1.43 10.52 2.65
C ASP A 218 0.12 9.72 2.62
N LEU A 219 0.10 8.57 3.31
CA LEU A 219 -1.05 7.67 3.26
C LEU A 219 -2.27 8.24 3.98
N ALA A 220 -2.09 9.07 5.02
CA ALA A 220 -3.19 9.77 5.67
C ALA A 220 -3.90 10.71 4.69
N GLN A 221 -3.20 11.26 3.69
CA GLN A 221 -3.84 12.00 2.60
C GLN A 221 -4.37 11.09 1.48
N ALA A 222 -3.60 10.08 1.06
CA ALA A 222 -3.95 9.22 -0.07
C ALA A 222 -5.23 8.42 0.17
N GLN A 223 -5.53 8.08 1.42
CA GLN A 223 -6.66 7.24 1.78
C GLN A 223 -8.04 7.86 1.51
N TYR A 224 -8.15 9.18 1.44
CA TYR A 224 -9.44 9.88 1.40
C TYR A 224 -10.26 9.52 0.18
N ILE A 225 -9.61 9.47 -0.98
CA ILE A 225 -10.28 9.21 -2.26
C ILE A 225 -10.64 7.73 -2.39
N PRO A 226 -9.71 6.78 -2.20
CA PRO A 226 -10.01 5.37 -2.35
C PRO A 226 -10.92 4.84 -1.25
N LEU A 227 -10.96 5.44 -0.05
CA LEU A 227 -11.86 5.02 1.04
C LEU A 227 -13.08 5.94 1.23
N GLN A 228 -13.24 7.00 0.42
CA GLN A 228 -14.32 7.99 0.58
C GLN A 228 -14.48 8.49 2.03
N ASN A 229 -13.36 8.73 2.71
CA ASN A 229 -13.41 9.15 4.12
C ASN A 229 -13.78 10.62 4.25
N ALA A 230 -14.69 10.92 5.18
CA ALA A 230 -14.98 12.30 5.58
C ALA A 230 -13.94 12.85 6.57
N THR A 231 -13.27 11.96 7.31
CA THR A 231 -12.30 12.30 8.36
C THR A 231 -10.93 11.68 8.07
N SER A 232 -9.93 11.99 8.91
CA SER A 232 -8.60 11.37 8.84
C SER A 232 -8.54 10.20 9.83
N PRO A 233 -8.99 8.98 9.47
CA PRO A 233 -8.92 7.85 10.38
C PRO A 233 -7.46 7.48 10.69
N SER A 234 -7.26 6.70 11.76
CA SER A 234 -5.97 6.10 12.10
C SER A 234 -5.59 4.98 11.14
N LEU A 235 -4.31 4.59 11.14
CA LEU A 235 -3.80 3.47 10.34
C LEU A 235 -4.60 2.18 10.61
N ALA A 236 -4.95 1.91 11.87
CA ALA A 236 -5.79 0.76 12.26
C ALA A 236 -7.14 0.75 11.54
N VAL A 237 -7.84 1.88 11.52
CA VAL A 237 -9.14 2.00 10.87
C VAL A 237 -9.02 1.85 9.36
N VAL A 238 -7.97 2.41 8.76
CA VAL A 238 -7.68 2.20 7.33
C VAL A 238 -7.42 0.74 7.01
N MET A 239 -6.59 0.06 7.80
CA MET A 239 -6.31 -1.36 7.63
C MET A 239 -7.57 -2.22 7.74
N ASN A 240 -8.42 -1.94 8.72
CA ASN A 240 -9.70 -2.63 8.88
C ASN A 240 -10.59 -2.48 7.64
N ARG A 241 -10.71 -1.26 7.10
CA ARG A 241 -11.46 -1.02 5.86
C ARG A 241 -10.86 -1.72 4.64
N LEU A 242 -9.53 -1.79 4.57
CA LEU A 242 -8.82 -2.54 3.54
C LEU A 242 -8.84 -4.05 3.80
N ARG A 243 -9.39 -4.52 4.93
CA ARG A 243 -9.37 -5.90 5.43
C ARG A 243 -7.95 -6.48 5.59
N ILE A 244 -6.98 -5.62 5.87
CA ILE A 244 -5.60 -6.04 6.15
C ILE A 244 -5.60 -6.68 7.54
N ARG A 245 -5.21 -7.95 7.60
CA ARG A 245 -5.00 -8.63 8.88
C ARG A 245 -3.79 -8.00 9.55
N TYR A 246 -3.97 -7.53 10.78
CA TYR A 246 -2.88 -7.15 11.66
C TYR A 246 -2.97 -7.96 12.96
N ALA A 247 -1.83 -8.20 13.58
CA ALA A 247 -1.64 -8.91 14.84
C ALA A 247 -0.49 -8.21 15.55
N GLY A 248 -0.49 -8.30 16.87
CA GLY A 248 0.45 -7.56 17.72
C GLY A 248 0.07 -6.12 17.98
N LYS A 249 0.89 -5.48 18.82
CA LYS A 249 0.68 -4.10 19.27
C LYS A 249 1.01 -3.13 18.14
N LEU A 250 0.03 -2.30 17.75
CA LEU A 250 0.28 -1.03 17.07
C LEU A 250 1.02 -0.11 18.03
N HIS A 251 1.75 0.91 17.56
CA HIS A 251 2.77 1.64 18.34
C HIS A 251 4.07 0.85 18.54
N ILE A 252 4.36 -0.08 17.63
CA ILE A 252 5.71 -0.65 17.48
C ILE A 252 6.17 -0.19 16.09
N PRO A 253 7.24 0.63 15.98
CA PRO A 253 7.61 1.25 14.71
C PRO A 253 7.74 0.24 13.57
N GLY A 254 8.38 -0.92 13.80
CA GLY A 254 8.53 -1.94 12.77
C GLY A 254 7.19 -2.48 12.27
N ASN A 255 6.23 -2.69 13.18
CA ASN A 255 4.88 -3.10 12.78
C ASN A 255 4.19 -2.02 11.96
N ASP A 256 4.21 -0.78 12.45
CA ASP A 256 3.50 0.35 11.83
C ASP A 256 4.07 0.68 10.44
N ALA A 257 5.39 0.64 10.26
CA ALA A 257 6.02 0.77 8.94
C ALA A 257 5.63 -0.37 7.98
N HIS A 258 5.58 -1.62 8.45
CA HIS A 258 5.17 -2.76 7.63
C HIS A 258 3.69 -2.63 7.21
N PHE A 259 2.83 -2.29 8.15
CA PHE A 259 1.41 -2.13 7.95
C PHE A 259 1.06 -0.90 7.10
N ALA A 260 1.81 0.19 7.21
CA ALA A 260 1.73 1.34 6.31
C ALA A 260 2.05 0.92 4.87
N MET A 261 3.06 0.09 4.65
CA MET A 261 3.35 -0.43 3.30
C MET A 261 2.26 -1.37 2.78
N ARG A 262 1.68 -2.24 3.61
CA ARG A 262 0.51 -3.04 3.21
C ARG A 262 -0.68 -2.12 2.87
N THR A 263 -0.84 -1.05 3.63
CA THR A 263 -1.88 -0.03 3.38
C THR A 263 -1.66 0.67 2.04
N LEU A 264 -0.42 1.04 1.70
CA LEU A 264 -0.10 1.56 0.37
C LEU A 264 -0.54 0.61 -0.74
N LEU A 265 -0.19 -0.68 -0.63
CA LEU A 265 -0.59 -1.69 -1.61
C LEU A 265 -2.11 -1.86 -1.66
N GLY A 266 -2.79 -1.87 -0.52
CA GLY A 266 -4.24 -1.97 -0.44
C GLY A 266 -4.96 -0.77 -1.05
N LEU A 267 -4.46 0.44 -0.81
CA LEU A 267 -4.96 1.66 -1.44
C LEU A 267 -4.75 1.63 -2.96
N ALA A 268 -3.59 1.20 -3.44
CA ALA A 268 -3.30 1.07 -4.87
C ALA A 268 -4.23 0.06 -5.56
N VAL A 269 -4.41 -1.12 -4.95
CA VAL A 269 -5.33 -2.16 -5.44
C VAL A 269 -6.76 -1.63 -5.51
N MET A 270 -7.25 -1.02 -4.44
CA MET A 270 -8.64 -0.53 -4.38
C MET A 270 -8.88 0.66 -5.30
N ASP A 271 -7.94 1.61 -5.39
CA ASP A 271 -8.03 2.75 -6.31
C ASP A 271 -7.97 2.29 -7.77
N PHE A 272 -7.03 1.40 -8.12
CA PHE A 272 -7.00 0.79 -9.46
C PHE A 272 -8.33 0.09 -9.77
N TYR A 273 -8.86 -0.72 -8.86
CA TYR A 273 -10.11 -1.44 -9.08
C TYR A 273 -11.29 -0.49 -9.32
N ARG A 274 -11.40 0.60 -8.54
CA ARG A 274 -12.43 1.63 -8.72
C ARG A 274 -12.31 2.29 -10.09
N GLU A 275 -11.10 2.67 -10.48
CA GLU A 275 -10.86 3.26 -11.80
C GLU A 275 -11.16 2.28 -12.93
N TRP A 276 -10.72 1.03 -12.79
CA TRP A 276 -10.90 -0.01 -13.79
C TRP A 276 -12.38 -0.38 -13.98
N SER A 277 -13.12 -0.57 -12.89
CA SER A 277 -14.55 -0.92 -12.92
C SER A 277 -15.44 0.23 -13.40
N TYR A 278 -15.13 1.48 -13.02
CA TYR A 278 -15.89 2.65 -13.46
C TYR A 278 -15.75 2.89 -14.96
N TRP A 279 -14.56 2.68 -15.52
CA TRP A 279 -14.32 2.92 -16.94
C TRP A 279 -14.68 1.78 -17.86
N GLY A 280 -14.90 0.56 -17.34
CA GLY A 280 -15.50 -0.62 -17.99
C GLY A 280 -14.80 -1.19 -19.23
N ASN A 281 -14.20 -0.34 -20.06
CA ASN A 281 -13.76 -0.58 -21.43
C ASN A 281 -12.47 0.21 -21.80
N GLY A 282 -11.92 1.04 -20.90
CA GLY A 282 -10.87 2.03 -21.23
C GLY A 282 -9.52 1.86 -20.54
N LEU A 283 -9.40 0.98 -19.55
CA LEU A 283 -8.12 0.64 -18.92
C LEU A 283 -7.60 -0.68 -19.50
N SER A 284 -6.31 -0.68 -19.84
CA SER A 284 -5.54 -1.84 -20.30
C SER A 284 -5.71 -3.05 -19.38
N ASP A 285 -5.24 -4.22 -19.83
CA ASP A 285 -5.22 -5.45 -19.02
C ASP A 285 -4.76 -5.20 -17.57
N ILE A 286 -5.32 -5.99 -16.64
CA ILE A 286 -4.98 -5.93 -15.21
C ILE A 286 -3.45 -6.09 -15.08
N PRO A 287 -2.75 -5.14 -14.46
CA PRO A 287 -1.31 -5.15 -14.44
C PRO A 287 -0.79 -6.26 -13.51
N PRO A 288 0.37 -6.88 -13.80
CA PRO A 288 0.88 -8.00 -13.00
C PRO A 288 1.11 -7.71 -11.52
N TRP A 289 1.34 -6.44 -11.15
CA TRP A 289 1.50 -6.03 -9.76
C TRP A 289 0.19 -6.13 -8.96
N TYR A 290 -0.98 -6.05 -9.62
CA TYR A 290 -2.28 -6.00 -8.95
C TYR A 290 -2.57 -7.28 -8.16
N ASP A 291 -2.42 -8.44 -8.79
CA ASP A 291 -2.63 -9.73 -8.14
C ASP A 291 -1.62 -9.96 -7.01
N LEU A 292 -0.36 -9.60 -7.25
CA LEU A 292 0.71 -9.72 -6.25
C LEU A 292 0.43 -8.82 -5.05
N ALA A 293 0.10 -7.55 -5.27
CA ALA A 293 -0.25 -6.61 -4.22
C ALA A 293 -1.46 -7.09 -3.42
N THR A 294 -2.51 -7.59 -4.09
CA THR A 294 -3.69 -8.17 -3.44
C THR A 294 -3.32 -9.34 -2.52
N LYS A 295 -2.48 -10.24 -3.01
CA LYS A 295 -1.98 -11.38 -2.22
C LYS A 295 -1.17 -10.94 -1.00
N VAL A 296 -0.33 -9.92 -1.13
CA VAL A 296 0.50 -9.38 -0.05
C VAL A 296 -0.34 -8.67 1.02
N VAL A 297 -1.33 -7.87 0.58
CA VAL A 297 -2.32 -7.22 1.46
C VAL A 297 -3.05 -8.25 2.33
N ARG A 298 -3.27 -9.46 1.80
CA ARG A 298 -3.95 -10.58 2.46
C ARG A 298 -3.02 -11.58 3.14
N ALA A 299 -1.71 -11.42 3.01
CA ALA A 299 -0.74 -12.40 3.46
C ALA A 299 -0.81 -12.60 4.98
N LYS A 300 -0.63 -13.85 5.42
CA LYS A 300 -0.56 -14.19 6.85
C LYS A 300 0.62 -13.48 7.49
N ILE A 301 0.43 -13.01 8.70
CA ILE A 301 1.50 -12.40 9.49
C ILE A 301 2.49 -13.52 9.86
N PRO A 302 3.82 -13.33 9.70
CA PRO A 302 4.78 -14.41 9.88
C PRO A 302 4.90 -14.94 11.30
N ARG A 303 4.75 -14.08 12.33
CA ARG A 303 4.94 -14.44 13.74
C ARG A 303 3.83 -13.88 14.65
N PRO A 304 2.55 -14.23 14.42
CA PRO A 304 1.43 -13.64 15.15
C PRO A 304 1.43 -14.06 16.62
N GLU A 305 1.87 -15.28 16.95
CA GLU A 305 2.03 -15.82 18.30
C GLU A 305 3.00 -15.06 19.22
N ARG A 306 3.73 -14.06 18.70
CA ARG A 306 4.57 -13.18 19.54
C ARG A 306 3.77 -12.14 20.33
N HIS A 307 2.46 -12.07 20.13
CA HIS A 307 1.54 -11.18 20.84
C HIS A 307 0.17 -11.82 20.98
N ASP A 308 -0.45 -11.71 22.15
CA ASP A 308 -1.83 -12.17 22.36
C ASP A 308 -2.79 -11.44 21.41
N PHE A 309 -3.65 -12.18 20.71
CA PHE A 309 -4.69 -11.60 19.88
C PHE A 309 -5.68 -10.86 20.79
N THR A 310 -5.80 -9.54 20.65
CA THR A 310 -6.97 -8.82 21.14
C THR A 310 -8.13 -9.15 20.20
N THR A 311 -9.06 -9.97 20.67
CA THR A 311 -10.41 -10.17 20.10
C THR A 311 -11.19 -8.88 20.07
#